data_AF-A0A7Y5KDS9-F1
#
_entry.id   AF-A0A7Y5KDS9-F1
#
_cell.length_a   1.000
_cell.length_b   1.000
_cell.length_c   1.000
_cell.angle_alpha   90.00
_cell.angle_beta   90.00
_cell.angle_gamma   90.00
#
_symmetry.space_group_name_H-M   'P 1'
#
loop_
_entity.id
_entity.type
_entity.pdbx_description
1 polymer ?
#
loop_
_entity_poly.entity_id
_entity_poly.type
_entity_poly.pdbx_seq_one_letter_code
_entity_poly.pdbx_strand_id
1 'polypeptide(L)'
;NGAGEGGREDAGQSKGNFPNNSNFANNGKLLTGRLNWIASKTFQLGLAGAINHVGAKISTTDNTGTITAITPDFGAYFATSERSQLDIEGNAAFGTMSKEALGAAATADQKFTLFDVTGRWLTHMSTANTSFGGFDAFELAAGFTFVEGNSEVSDDEVNYLRFGPAFYFGKNTRLQFNAEMIMPNASGADNVFQIRSQANFVF
;
A
#
# COMPACT_ATOMS: atom_id res chain seq x y z
N ASN A 1 -2.52 -7.22 0.40
CA ASN A 1 -1.46 -8.24 0.24
C ASN A 1 -0.21 -7.79 0.97
N GLY A 2 0.69 -8.70 1.33
CA GLY A 2 1.79 -8.34 2.23
C GLY A 2 2.88 -7.41 1.74
N ALA A 3 2.84 -7.09 0.45
CA ALA A 3 3.49 -5.92 -0.11
C ALA A 3 2.59 -5.24 -1.15
N GLY A 4 1.26 -5.36 -1.10
CA GLY A 4 0.37 -4.90 -2.19
C GLY A 4 -0.97 -4.32 -1.74
N GLU A 5 -1.42 -3.32 -2.52
CA GLU A 5 -2.43 -2.25 -2.35
C GLU A 5 -1.99 -0.99 -1.56
N GLY A 6 -0.70 -0.82 -1.30
CA GLY A 6 -0.19 0.39 -0.65
C GLY A 6 -0.41 1.68 -1.45
N GLY A 7 -0.37 1.64 -2.79
CA GLY A 7 -0.55 2.86 -3.60
C GLY A 7 -1.88 3.59 -3.41
N ARG A 8 -2.98 2.89 -3.03
CA ARG A 8 -4.30 3.50 -2.80
C ARG A 8 -4.57 3.83 -1.33
N GLU A 9 -3.99 3.05 -0.42
CA GLU A 9 -4.24 3.15 1.03
C GLU A 9 -3.20 4.04 1.75
N ASP A 10 -2.00 4.16 1.16
CA ASP A 10 -0.88 4.96 1.65
C ASP A 10 -0.68 6.28 0.87
N ALA A 11 -1.47 6.50 -0.18
CA ALA A 11 -1.51 7.77 -0.88
C ALA A 11 -1.75 8.90 0.14
N GLY A 12 -0.79 9.83 0.25
CA GLY A 12 -0.89 11.01 1.10
C GLY A 12 -0.36 10.89 2.54
N GLN A 13 0.13 9.71 2.98
CA GLN A 13 0.74 9.59 4.32
C GLN A 13 1.98 10.48 4.50
N SER A 14 2.74 10.74 3.44
CA SER A 14 3.93 11.60 3.46
C SER A 14 3.65 13.09 3.27
N LYS A 15 2.45 13.46 2.81
CA LYS A 15 2.13 14.83 2.35
C LYS A 15 1.66 15.78 3.45
N GLY A 16 1.90 15.45 4.71
CA GLY A 16 1.59 16.35 5.82
C GLY A 16 2.77 16.56 6.72
N ASN A 17 2.95 17.80 7.18
CA ASN A 17 3.48 18.10 8.51
C ASN A 17 2.57 17.46 9.58
N PHE A 18 2.44 16.14 9.58
CA PHE A 18 1.85 15.39 10.68
C PHE A 18 2.97 15.30 11.72
N PRO A 19 3.03 16.22 12.69
CA PRO A 19 4.10 16.23 13.66
C PRO A 19 3.85 15.00 14.53
N ASN A 20 4.72 14.00 14.43
CA ASN A 20 4.65 12.79 15.25
C ASN A 20 3.29 12.06 15.22
N ASN A 21 3.02 11.29 14.16
CA ASN A 21 2.45 9.95 14.29
C ASN A 21 1.06 9.77 14.99
N SER A 22 0.14 10.75 14.97
CA SER A 22 -1.18 10.56 15.64
C SER A 22 -2.45 10.99 14.89
N ASN A 23 -2.37 11.77 13.80
CA ASN A 23 -3.58 12.45 13.26
C ASN A 23 -3.98 12.07 11.82
N PHE A 24 -3.20 11.22 11.14
CA PHE A 24 -3.62 10.64 9.87
C PHE A 24 -4.41 9.35 10.15
N ALA A 25 -5.73 9.41 10.04
CA ALA A 25 -6.58 8.24 10.01
C ALA A 25 -7.19 8.11 8.60
N ASN A 26 -7.00 6.95 7.96
CA ASN A 26 -7.79 6.60 6.78
C ASN A 26 -9.16 6.14 7.28
N ASN A 27 -10.17 6.99 7.14
CA ASN A 27 -11.52 6.73 7.65
C ASN A 27 -12.37 5.89 6.69
N GLY A 28 -11.77 5.36 5.62
CA GLY A 28 -12.40 4.43 4.70
C GLY A 28 -12.49 4.93 3.26
N LYS A 29 -12.71 3.98 2.35
CA LYS A 29 -12.91 4.20 0.91
C LYS A 29 -14.34 4.70 0.67
N LEU A 30 -14.49 5.91 0.14
CA LEU A 30 -15.78 6.55 -0.14
C LEU A 30 -16.34 6.07 -1.49
N LEU A 31 -15.47 5.98 -2.49
CA LEU A 31 -15.76 5.39 -3.79
C LEU A 31 -14.50 4.76 -4.37
N THR A 32 -14.62 3.56 -4.95
CA THR A 32 -13.53 2.94 -5.70
C THR A 32 -14.10 2.28 -6.96
N GLY A 33 -13.41 2.42 -8.07
CA GLY A 33 -13.74 1.78 -9.34
C GLY A 33 -12.49 1.33 -10.05
N ARG A 34 -12.56 0.22 -10.78
CA ARG A 34 -11.44 -0.30 -11.58
C ARG A 34 -11.93 -0.86 -12.91
N LEU A 35 -11.31 -0.41 -13.98
CA LEU A 35 -11.43 -1.02 -15.30
C LEU A 35 -10.22 -1.92 -15.51
N ASN A 36 -10.47 -3.19 -15.86
CA ASN A 36 -9.43 -4.16 -16.13
C ASN A 36 -9.41 -4.50 -17.63
N TRP A 37 -8.24 -4.41 -18.24
CA TRP A 37 -7.96 -4.94 -19.56
C TRP A 37 -7.08 -6.18 -19.42
N ILE A 38 -7.67 -7.35 -19.62
CA ILE A 38 -6.95 -8.63 -19.65
C ILE A 38 -6.30 -8.77 -21.04
N ALA A 39 -5.02 -8.43 -21.13
CA ALA A 39 -4.27 -8.55 -22.38
C ALA A 39 -3.88 -10.00 -22.69
N SER A 40 -3.59 -10.81 -21.65
CA SER A 40 -3.31 -12.23 -21.77
C SER A 40 -3.61 -12.99 -20.48
N LYS A 41 -3.33 -14.31 -20.46
CA LYS A 41 -3.40 -15.13 -19.22
C LYS A 41 -2.37 -14.69 -18.17
N THR A 42 -1.28 -14.06 -18.59
CA THR A 42 -0.15 -13.69 -17.73
C THR A 42 -0.01 -12.20 -17.55
N PHE A 43 -0.77 -11.38 -18.28
CA PHE A 43 -0.62 -9.93 -18.25
C PHE A 43 -1.97 -9.22 -18.23
N GLN A 44 -2.09 -8.27 -17.30
CA GLN A 44 -3.27 -7.44 -17.12
C GLN A 44 -2.84 -5.99 -17.00
N LEU A 45 -3.65 -5.11 -17.58
CA LEU A 45 -3.58 -3.68 -17.38
C LEU A 45 -4.85 -3.26 -16.65
N GLY A 46 -4.75 -2.21 -15.84
CA GLY A 46 -5.89 -1.65 -15.15
C GLY A 46 -5.81 -0.14 -15.08
N LEU A 47 -6.98 0.46 -14.93
CA LEU A 47 -7.11 1.85 -14.53
C LEU A 47 -8.09 1.89 -13.37
N ALA A 48 -7.62 2.32 -12.22
CA ALA A 48 -8.46 2.50 -11.04
C ALA A 48 -8.62 3.97 -10.68
N GLY A 49 -9.73 4.26 -10.02
CA GLY A 49 -9.99 5.54 -9.39
C GLY A 49 -10.47 5.31 -7.97
N ALA A 50 -10.02 6.13 -7.03
CA ALA A 50 -10.44 6.08 -5.64
C ALA A 50 -10.69 7.49 -5.09
N ILE A 51 -11.71 7.60 -4.25
CA ILE A 51 -11.99 8.76 -3.40
C ILE A 51 -12.05 8.22 -1.97
N ASN A 52 -11.14 8.67 -1.12
CA ASN A 52 -11.02 8.22 0.28
C ASN A 52 -11.26 9.40 1.22
N HIS A 53 -11.96 9.15 2.33
CA HIS A 53 -12.05 10.13 3.41
C HIS A 53 -10.88 9.93 4.37
N VAL A 54 -10.16 11.00 4.69
CA VAL A 54 -8.94 10.92 5.52
C VAL A 54 -8.91 12.00 6.59
N GLY A 55 -8.01 11.82 7.55
CA GLY A 55 -7.77 12.74 8.66
C GLY A 55 -8.53 12.31 9.91
N ALA A 56 -8.39 13.06 11.00
CA ALA A 56 -9.07 12.77 12.24
C ALA A 56 -9.71 14.04 12.80
N LYS A 57 -10.92 13.89 13.31
CA LYS A 57 -11.55 14.92 14.13
C LYS A 57 -11.00 14.80 15.54
N ILE A 58 -10.17 15.76 15.94
CA ILE A 58 -9.73 15.91 17.32
C ILE A 58 -10.57 16.98 18.02
N SER A 59 -10.69 16.89 19.34
CA SER A 59 -11.60 17.72 20.15
C SER A 59 -11.45 19.24 19.93
N THR A 60 -10.29 19.68 19.44
CA THR A 60 -9.96 21.09 19.19
C THR A 60 -9.85 21.47 17.72
N THR A 61 -9.85 20.51 16.78
CA THR A 61 -9.60 20.75 15.36
C THR A 61 -10.23 19.66 14.49
N ASP A 62 -10.90 20.06 13.40
CA ASP A 62 -11.44 19.14 12.40
C ASP A 62 -10.53 19.15 11.16
N ASN A 63 -9.63 18.17 11.07
CA ASN A 63 -8.73 17.99 9.93
C ASN A 63 -9.21 16.84 9.03
N THR A 64 -10.52 16.72 8.84
CA THR A 64 -11.09 15.71 7.95
C THR A 64 -11.18 16.22 6.51
N GLY A 65 -10.85 15.38 5.54
CA GLY A 65 -10.85 15.76 4.13
C GLY A 65 -10.88 14.55 3.20
N THR A 66 -10.52 14.77 1.94
CA THR A 66 -10.64 13.79 0.87
C THR A 66 -9.32 13.64 0.10
N ILE A 67 -8.97 12.40 -0.22
CA ILE A 67 -7.94 12.04 -1.18
C ILE A 67 -8.62 11.49 -2.42
N THR A 68 -8.32 12.04 -3.58
CA THR A 68 -8.75 11.50 -4.88
C THR A 68 -7.53 11.05 -5.66
N ALA A 69 -7.57 9.84 -6.21
CA ALA A 69 -6.48 9.28 -7.00
C ALA A 69 -7.00 8.57 -8.25
N ILE A 70 -6.26 8.70 -9.34
CA ILE A 70 -6.36 7.85 -10.53
C ILE A 70 -5.06 7.05 -10.64
N THR A 71 -5.19 5.75 -10.83
CA THR A 71 -4.10 4.78 -10.74
C THR A 71 -4.11 3.87 -11.95
N PRO A 72 -3.40 4.19 -13.05
CA PRO A 72 -2.99 3.19 -14.01
C PRO A 72 -2.12 2.13 -13.31
N ASP A 73 -2.45 0.86 -13.56
CA ASP A 73 -1.75 -0.28 -13.00
C ASP A 73 -1.51 -1.37 -14.04
N PHE A 74 -0.53 -2.24 -13.77
CA PHE A 74 -0.28 -3.46 -14.50
C PHE A 74 -0.03 -4.61 -13.53
N GLY A 75 -0.35 -5.82 -13.97
CA GLY A 75 -0.04 -7.06 -13.26
C GLY A 75 0.50 -8.09 -14.24
N ALA A 76 1.64 -8.69 -13.90
CA ALA A 76 2.26 -9.78 -14.63
C ALA A 76 2.32 -11.02 -13.72
N TYR A 77 1.62 -12.08 -14.12
CA TYR A 77 1.38 -13.28 -13.32
C TYR A 77 1.98 -14.50 -14.03
N PHE A 78 3.04 -15.07 -13.46
CA PHE A 78 3.81 -16.15 -14.05
C PHE A 78 3.69 -17.41 -13.19
N ALA A 79 3.10 -18.47 -13.73
CA ALA A 79 3.24 -19.79 -13.14
C ALA A 79 4.69 -20.26 -13.32
N THR A 80 5.44 -20.36 -12.22
CA THR A 80 6.85 -20.81 -12.23
C THR A 80 6.94 -22.33 -12.08
N SER A 81 5.90 -22.97 -11.55
CA SER A 81 5.68 -24.42 -11.55
C SER A 81 4.19 -24.71 -11.35
N GLU A 82 3.79 -25.98 -11.33
CA GLU A 82 2.41 -26.38 -10.97
C GLU A 82 1.97 -25.92 -9.57
N ARG A 83 2.92 -25.55 -8.70
CA ARG A 83 2.68 -25.19 -7.31
C ARG A 83 3.18 -23.80 -6.95
N SER A 84 3.80 -23.08 -7.88
CA SER A 84 4.42 -21.80 -7.56
C SER A 84 4.08 -20.74 -8.60
N GLN A 85 3.90 -19.51 -8.11
CA GLN A 85 3.49 -18.37 -8.89
C GLN A 85 4.35 -17.16 -8.51
N LEU A 86 4.80 -16.41 -9.52
CA LEU A 86 5.45 -15.12 -9.37
C LEU A 86 4.53 -14.05 -9.93
N ASP A 87 4.14 -13.11 -9.09
CA ASP A 87 3.35 -11.95 -9.47
C ASP A 87 4.22 -10.70 -9.38
N ILE A 88 4.11 -9.86 -10.38
CA ILE A 88 4.73 -8.54 -10.40
C ILE A 88 3.61 -7.54 -10.71
N GLU A 89 3.30 -6.68 -9.76
CA GLU A 89 2.28 -5.65 -9.91
C GLU A 89 2.95 -4.30 -9.77
N GLY A 90 2.64 -3.39 -10.69
CA GLY A 90 3.13 -2.02 -10.62
C GLY A 90 2.01 -1.04 -10.89
N ASN A 91 2.10 0.14 -10.28
CA ASN A 91 1.15 1.20 -10.49
C ASN A 91 1.81 2.58 -10.38
N ALA A 92 1.17 3.55 -11.01
CA ALA A 92 1.43 4.96 -10.77
C ALA A 92 0.11 5.58 -10.32
N ALA A 93 0.07 6.25 -9.18
CA ALA A 93 -1.09 6.98 -8.70
C ALA A 93 -0.86 8.48 -8.83
N PHE A 94 -1.81 9.15 -9.47
CA PHE A 94 -1.86 10.61 -9.60
C PHE A 94 -3.08 11.11 -8.86
N GLY A 95 -2.90 12.03 -7.93
CA GLY A 95 -4.01 12.44 -7.08
C GLY A 95 -3.86 13.80 -6.45
N THR A 96 -4.89 14.15 -5.70
CA THR A 96 -5.00 15.38 -4.94
C THR A 96 -5.51 15.07 -3.54
N MET A 97 -4.89 15.67 -2.53
CA MET A 97 -5.37 15.73 -1.16
C MET A 97 -5.96 17.12 -0.90
N SER A 98 -7.18 17.15 -0.37
CA SER A 98 -7.86 18.39 0.01
C SER A 98 -7.13 19.11 1.13
N LYS A 99 -7.04 20.44 1.08
CA LYS A 99 -6.42 21.26 2.15
C LYS A 99 -6.99 21.01 3.55
N GLU A 100 -8.26 20.62 3.66
CA GLU A 100 -8.91 20.32 4.93
C GLU A 100 -8.25 19.13 5.64
N ALA A 101 -7.79 18.12 4.88
CA ALA A 101 -7.05 16.97 5.41
C ALA A 101 -5.62 17.34 5.86
N LEU A 102 -5.04 18.38 5.26
CA LEU A 102 -3.70 18.89 5.58
C LEU A 102 -3.69 19.85 6.78
N GLY A 103 -4.87 20.29 7.21
CA GLY A 103 -5.08 21.16 8.36
C GLY A 103 -4.79 22.64 8.08
N ALA A 104 -4.85 23.45 9.15
CA ALA A 104 -4.91 24.91 9.08
C ALA A 104 -3.68 25.61 8.43
N ALA A 105 -2.56 24.90 8.24
CA ALA A 105 -1.37 25.43 7.57
C ALA A 105 -1.43 25.34 6.03
N ALA A 106 -2.36 24.55 5.47
CA ALA A 106 -2.48 24.39 4.04
C ALA A 106 -3.36 25.50 3.42
N THR A 107 -2.77 26.24 2.48
CA THR A 107 -3.46 27.32 1.75
C THR A 107 -4.19 26.81 0.51
N ALA A 108 -3.83 25.62 0.01
CA ALA A 108 -4.40 24.99 -1.16
C ALA A 108 -4.31 23.46 -1.08
N ASP A 109 -5.10 22.78 -1.92
CA ASP A 109 -5.02 21.34 -2.11
C ASP A 109 -3.64 20.93 -2.63
N GLN A 110 -3.13 19.80 -2.16
CA GLN A 110 -1.82 19.29 -2.59
C GLN A 110 -1.98 18.14 -3.57
N LYS A 111 -1.25 18.23 -4.68
CA LYS A 111 -1.13 17.13 -5.63
C LYS A 111 -0.04 16.18 -5.18
N PHE A 112 -0.19 14.93 -5.55
CA PHE A 112 0.84 13.92 -5.34
C PHE A 112 0.91 12.98 -6.53
N THR A 113 2.14 12.51 -6.77
CA THR A 113 2.43 11.37 -7.63
C THR A 113 3.07 10.29 -6.78
N LEU A 114 2.62 9.05 -6.96
CA LEU A 114 3.18 7.88 -6.30
C LEU A 114 3.47 6.82 -7.35
N PHE A 115 4.62 6.16 -7.24
CA PHE A 115 4.96 4.99 -8.04
C PHE A 115 5.15 3.82 -7.10
N ASP A 116 4.59 2.67 -7.44
CA ASP A 116 4.68 1.47 -6.62
C ASP A 116 4.97 0.27 -7.52
N VAL A 117 5.90 -0.57 -7.10
CA VAL A 117 6.17 -1.85 -7.75
C VAL A 117 6.35 -2.91 -6.67
N THR A 118 5.65 -4.02 -6.87
CA THR A 118 5.54 -5.08 -5.89
C THR A 118 5.76 -6.42 -6.59
N GLY A 119 6.48 -7.31 -5.93
CA GLY A 119 6.77 -8.65 -6.37
C GLY A 119 6.32 -9.64 -5.30
N ARG A 120 5.62 -10.69 -5.70
CA ARG A 120 5.13 -11.74 -4.80
C ARG A 120 5.45 -13.09 -5.38
N TRP A 121 6.22 -13.88 -4.65
CA TRP A 121 6.43 -15.28 -4.94
C TRP A 121 5.65 -16.13 -3.94
N LEU A 122 4.70 -16.92 -4.44
CA LEU A 122 3.89 -17.85 -3.66
C LEU A 122 4.24 -19.29 -4.07
N THR A 123 4.43 -20.16 -3.10
CA THR A 123 4.61 -21.60 -3.32
C THR A 123 3.71 -22.41 -2.41
N HIS A 124 2.98 -23.35 -2.99
CA HIS A 124 2.12 -24.29 -2.29
C HIS A 124 2.88 -25.57 -1.94
N MET A 125 2.64 -26.07 -0.73
CA MET A 125 3.19 -27.34 -0.27
C MET A 125 2.54 -28.51 -1.00
N SER A 126 3.25 -29.63 -1.09
CA SER A 126 2.85 -30.80 -1.87
C SER A 126 1.60 -31.52 -1.36
N THR A 127 1.30 -31.36 -0.07
CA THR A 127 0.16 -31.94 0.63
C THR A 127 -0.38 -30.88 1.58
N ALA A 128 -1.59 -30.39 1.33
CA ALA A 128 -2.30 -29.56 2.30
C ALA A 128 -2.67 -30.48 3.47
N ASN A 129 -2.12 -30.23 4.66
CA ASN A 129 -2.38 -31.11 5.79
C ASN A 129 -3.77 -30.73 6.34
N THR A 130 -4.77 -31.58 6.06
CA THR A 130 -6.20 -31.32 6.30
C THR A 130 -6.58 -31.29 7.78
N SER A 131 -5.64 -31.60 8.67
CA SER A 131 -5.79 -31.44 10.11
C SER A 131 -5.34 -30.03 10.52
N PHE A 132 -6.23 -29.30 11.20
CA PHE A 132 -6.06 -27.94 11.74
C PHE A 132 -4.59 -27.58 12.05
N GLY A 133 -3.97 -26.74 11.21
CA GLY A 133 -2.60 -26.25 11.41
C GLY A 133 -1.56 -26.72 10.40
N GLY A 134 -1.96 -27.45 9.35
CA GLY A 134 -1.09 -27.78 8.23
C GLY A 134 -0.48 -26.57 7.53
N PHE A 135 0.84 -26.48 7.46
CA PHE A 135 1.51 -25.46 6.65
C PHE A 135 1.27 -25.76 5.16
N ASP A 136 0.49 -24.90 4.51
CA ASP A 136 -0.07 -25.15 3.18
C ASP A 136 0.62 -24.33 2.08
N ALA A 137 1.10 -23.14 2.40
CA ALA A 137 1.81 -22.31 1.45
C ALA A 137 2.73 -21.31 2.14
N PHE A 138 3.73 -20.89 1.39
CA PHE A 138 4.67 -19.86 1.74
C PHE A 138 4.66 -18.75 0.70
N GLU A 139 4.68 -17.52 1.16
CA GLU A 139 4.77 -16.34 0.32
C GLU A 139 5.96 -15.48 0.74
N LEU A 140 6.71 -15.00 -0.24
CA LEU A 140 7.63 -13.88 -0.09
C LEU A 140 7.09 -12.74 -0.91
N ALA A 141 6.87 -11.59 -0.27
CA ALA A 141 6.49 -10.37 -0.96
C ALA A 141 7.54 -9.29 -0.69
N ALA A 142 7.85 -8.49 -1.70
CA ALA A 142 8.65 -7.29 -1.57
C ALA A 142 8.06 -6.18 -2.44
N GLY A 143 8.30 -4.94 -2.07
CA GLY A 143 7.83 -3.80 -2.82
C GLY A 143 8.67 -2.56 -2.59
N PHE A 144 8.65 -1.68 -3.57
CA PHE A 144 9.23 -0.36 -3.52
C PHE A 144 8.14 0.65 -3.88
N THR A 145 7.99 1.66 -3.05
CA THR A 145 7.08 2.77 -3.30
C THR A 145 7.86 4.08 -3.26
N PHE A 146 7.69 4.92 -4.26
CA PHE A 146 8.20 6.28 -4.31
C PHE A 146 7.02 7.24 -4.20
N VAL A 147 7.12 8.25 -3.35
CA VAL A 147 6.17 9.35 -3.28
C VAL A 147 6.89 10.65 -3.61
N GLU A 148 6.43 11.31 -4.68
CA GLU A 148 7.03 12.56 -5.17
C GLU A 148 6.93 13.66 -4.12
N GLY A 149 8.01 14.42 -3.94
CA GLY A 149 8.07 15.60 -3.08
C GLY A 149 7.23 16.79 -3.59
N ASN A 150 6.93 17.76 -2.74
CA ASN A 150 6.23 18.99 -3.10
C ASN A 150 7.27 20.08 -3.39
N SER A 151 7.60 20.23 -4.68
CA SER A 151 8.60 21.19 -5.14
C SER A 151 8.34 22.66 -4.75
N GLU A 152 7.11 23.02 -4.36
CA GLU A 152 6.73 24.38 -3.99
C GLU A 152 6.87 24.70 -2.48
N VAL A 153 6.86 23.68 -1.61
CA VAL A 153 6.74 23.88 -0.15
C VAL A 153 7.89 23.21 0.62
N SER A 154 8.32 22.02 0.21
CA SER A 154 9.43 21.27 0.82
C SER A 154 9.74 20.04 -0.02
N ASP A 155 11.03 19.69 -0.13
CA ASP A 155 11.47 18.43 -0.72
C ASP A 155 11.15 17.25 0.22
N ASP A 156 9.86 16.91 0.32
CA ASP A 156 9.27 15.88 1.17
C ASP A 156 9.11 14.54 0.43
N GLU A 157 10.02 14.27 -0.51
CA GLU A 157 10.09 12.98 -1.19
C GLU A 157 10.30 11.86 -0.17
N VAL A 158 9.55 10.75 -0.31
CA VAL A 158 9.69 9.59 0.57
C VAL A 158 9.73 8.32 -0.24
N ASN A 159 10.70 7.48 0.08
CA ASN A 159 10.84 6.14 -0.46
C ASN A 159 10.45 5.11 0.62
N TYR A 160 9.72 4.07 0.22
CA TYR A 160 9.35 2.95 1.06
C TYR A 160 9.92 1.67 0.47
N LEU A 161 10.60 0.89 1.29
CA LEU A 161 10.97 -0.49 0.99
C LEU A 161 10.18 -1.41 1.90
N ARG A 162 9.46 -2.35 1.30
CA ARG A 162 8.61 -3.31 2.01
C ARG A 162 9.08 -4.70 1.69
N PHE A 163 9.17 -5.54 2.70
CA PHE A 163 9.39 -6.97 2.50
C PHE A 163 8.66 -7.75 3.59
N GLY A 164 8.15 -8.92 3.25
CA GLY A 164 7.41 -9.69 4.21
C GLY A 164 7.15 -11.13 3.79
N PRO A 165 7.54 -12.11 4.61
CA PRO A 165 7.06 -13.47 4.45
C PRO A 165 5.62 -13.60 4.96
N ALA A 166 4.84 -14.45 4.31
CA ALA A 166 3.57 -14.95 4.84
C ALA A 166 3.52 -16.48 4.81
N PHE A 167 2.89 -17.03 5.83
CA PHE A 167 2.72 -18.45 6.07
C PHE A 167 1.23 -18.74 6.11
N TYR A 168 0.80 -19.67 5.28
CA TYR A 168 -0.60 -20.08 5.16
C TYR A 168 -0.78 -21.42 5.87
N PHE A 169 -1.78 -21.51 6.73
CA PHE A 169 -2.14 -22.72 7.44
C PHE A 169 -3.60 -23.06 7.16
N GLY A 170 -3.86 -24.12 6.39
CA GLY A 170 -5.20 -24.36 5.88
C GLY A 170 -5.68 -23.27 4.90
N LYS A 171 -6.98 -23.29 4.64
CA LYS A 171 -7.69 -22.19 3.93
C LYS A 171 -8.00 -20.98 4.82
N ASN A 172 -7.81 -21.12 6.14
CA ASN A 172 -8.45 -20.26 7.13
C ASN A 172 -7.48 -19.41 7.94
N THR A 173 -6.18 -19.76 7.98
CA THR A 173 -5.20 -19.04 8.78
C THR A 173 -4.05 -18.52 7.93
N ARG A 174 -3.71 -17.25 8.12
CA ARG A 174 -2.54 -16.62 7.49
C ARG A 174 -1.77 -15.81 8.52
N LEU A 175 -0.49 -16.14 8.69
CA LEU A 175 0.45 -15.38 9.50
C LEU A 175 1.39 -14.62 8.58
N GLN A 176 1.65 -13.36 8.89
CA GLN A 176 2.44 -12.49 8.04
C GLN A 176 3.32 -11.59 8.88
N PHE A 177 4.56 -11.43 8.44
CA PHE A 177 5.48 -10.43 8.96
C PHE A 177 5.77 -9.43 7.85
N ASN A 178 5.68 -8.15 8.14
CA ASN A 178 6.06 -7.09 7.23
C ASN A 178 7.13 -6.26 7.89
N ALA A 179 8.23 -6.07 7.19
CA ALA A 179 9.19 -5.05 7.48
C ALA A 179 8.99 -3.92 6.47
N GLU A 180 8.98 -2.70 6.98
CA GLU A 180 8.87 -1.47 6.20
C GLU A 180 10.01 -0.56 6.60
N MET A 181 10.77 -0.08 5.62
CA MET A 181 11.76 0.96 5.77
C MET A 181 11.25 2.21 5.06
N ILE A 182 11.07 3.28 5.82
CA ILE A 182 10.67 4.60 5.35
C ILE A 182 11.93 5.44 5.27
N MET A 183 12.21 5.98 4.08
CA MET A 183 13.40 6.75 3.77
C MET A 183 12.99 8.11 3.21
N PRO A 184 12.77 9.11 4.09
CA PRO A 184 12.52 10.48 3.65
C PRO A 184 13.80 11.07 3.03
N ASN A 185 13.66 11.81 1.94
CA ASN A 185 14.78 12.50 1.28
C ASN A 185 15.03 13.91 1.86
N ALA A 186 14.14 14.39 2.73
CA ALA A 186 14.28 15.68 3.40
C ALA A 186 15.55 15.75 4.24
N SER A 187 16.30 16.86 4.13
CA SER A 187 17.54 17.07 4.87
C SER A 187 17.31 17.01 6.39
N GLY A 188 18.04 16.11 7.07
CA GLY A 188 17.94 15.92 8.52
C GLY A 188 16.80 15.01 8.98
N ALA A 189 16.06 14.36 8.07
CA ALA A 189 15.08 13.35 8.42
C ALA A 189 15.74 11.97 8.64
N ASP A 190 15.31 11.26 9.68
CA ASP A 190 15.80 9.92 9.98
C ASP A 190 15.03 8.86 9.20
N ASN A 191 15.74 7.80 8.80
CA ASN A 191 15.10 6.59 8.28
C ASN A 191 14.37 5.85 9.41
N VAL A 192 13.14 5.42 9.14
CA VAL A 192 12.33 4.67 10.11
C VAL A 192 12.21 3.24 9.64
N PHE A 193 12.57 2.29 10.50
CA PHE A 193 12.35 0.87 10.26
C PHE A 193 11.26 0.34 11.18
N GLN A 194 10.24 -0.28 10.59
CA GLN A 194 9.08 -0.81 11.30
C GLN A 194 8.89 -2.29 10.97
N ILE A 195 8.49 -3.07 11.96
CA ILE A 195 8.05 -4.45 11.77
C ILE A 195 6.61 -4.57 12.26
N ARG A 196 5.72 -5.12 11.43
CA ARG A 196 4.34 -5.43 11.74
C ARG A 196 4.08 -6.93 11.56
N SER A 197 3.56 -7.57 12.59
CA SER A 197 2.98 -8.92 12.48
C SER A 197 1.47 -8.85 12.31
N GLN A 198 0.92 -9.61 11.38
CA GLN A 198 -0.52 -9.76 11.19
C GLN A 198 -0.90 -11.24 11.20
N ALA A 199 -1.97 -11.56 11.92
CA ALA A 199 -2.57 -12.88 11.93
C ALA A 199 -4.05 -12.76 11.54
N ASN A 200 -4.45 -13.46 10.49
CA ASN A 200 -5.84 -13.53 10.05
C ASN A 200 -6.38 -14.94 10.29
N PHE A 201 -7.53 -15.03 10.95
CA PHE A 201 -8.26 -16.26 11.21
C PHE A 201 -9.68 -16.11 10.65
N VAL A 202 -10.05 -16.99 9.72
CA VAL A 202 -11.40 -17.08 9.17
C VAL A 202 -12.08 -18.27 9.84
N PHE A 203 -13.12 -17.99 10.64
CA PHE A 203 -13.92 -18.99 11.36
C PHE A 203 -15.15 -19.40 10.56
#